data_AF-A0A7S1S1A4-F1
#
_entry.id   AF-A0A7S1S1A4-F1
#
_cell.length_a   1.000
_cell.length_b   1.000
_cell.length_c   1.000
_cell.angle_alpha   90.00
_cell.angle_beta   90.00
_cell.angle_gamma   90.00
#
_symmetry.space_group_name_H-M   'P 1'
#
loop_
_entity.id
_entity.type
_entity.pdbx_description
1 polymer ?
#
loop_
_entity_poly.entity_id
_entity_poly.type
_entity_poly.pdbx_seq_one_letter_code
_entity_poly.pdbx_strand_id
1 'polypeptide(L)'
;EDEIRVVGRVAFDAAEYAATTGHRVARAVGEWYYATGNYHILSRELRISIVGPHLNTASEHPAQLEYADYPWARVFGAIGAESFVCERDARGNLLFGTSCWATQRDWLKLGVLMLGRGIGPGGEQVVPPWAVADLFGDAKGYGENSHYIYGWYRLDRLLNWNLCGPILAAIGIGGNYLVVVPEQDVVLLRMSWK
;
A
#
# COMPACT_ATOMS: atom_id res chain seq x y z
N GLU A 1 -17.10 34.95 3.52
CA GLU A 1 -15.86 34.20 3.81
C GLU A 1 -16.28 32.97 4.61
N ASP A 2 -16.30 31.81 3.97
CA ASP A 2 -16.69 30.57 4.63
C ASP A 2 -15.55 30.12 5.54
N GLU A 3 -15.77 30.24 6.84
CA GLU A 3 -14.87 29.78 7.89
C GLU A 3 -14.81 28.24 7.85
N ILE A 4 -13.75 27.69 7.26
CA ILE A 4 -13.43 26.26 7.38
C ILE A 4 -13.13 25.98 8.84
N ARG A 5 -14.12 25.48 9.57
CA ARG A 5 -13.93 24.96 10.93
C ARG A 5 -13.32 23.58 10.85
N VAL A 6 -12.03 23.48 11.21
CA VAL A 6 -11.38 22.21 11.50
C VAL A 6 -11.94 21.67 12.82
N VAL A 7 -12.94 20.80 12.75
CA VAL A 7 -13.48 20.10 13.92
C VAL A 7 -12.67 18.84 14.16
N GLY A 8 -11.52 18.99 14.82
CA GLY A 8 -10.71 17.87 15.30
C GLY A 8 -9.91 18.30 16.53
N ARG A 9 -10.15 17.67 17.68
CA ARG A 9 -9.28 17.84 18.85
C ARG A 9 -7.86 17.38 18.48
N VAL A 10 -6.90 18.29 18.59
CA VAL A 10 -5.44 18.12 18.78
C VAL A 10 -4.87 16.75 18.38
N ALA A 11 -4.11 16.74 17.28
CA ALA A 11 -3.38 15.61 16.68
C ALA A 11 -4.25 14.53 16.01
N PHE A 12 -4.49 14.66 14.71
CA PHE A 12 -5.14 13.64 13.88
C PHE A 12 -4.30 12.36 13.86
N ASP A 13 -4.82 11.28 14.47
CA ASP A 13 -4.32 9.90 14.34
C ASP A 13 -5.24 9.17 13.35
N ALA A 14 -4.74 8.92 12.15
CA ALA A 14 -5.52 8.33 11.07
C ALA A 14 -5.87 6.86 11.36
N ALA A 15 -5.00 6.16 12.09
CA ALA A 15 -5.17 4.76 12.42
C ALA A 15 -6.18 4.57 13.56
N GLU A 16 -6.13 5.43 14.59
CA GLU A 16 -7.13 5.43 15.66
C GLU A 16 -8.49 5.87 15.15
N TYR A 17 -8.56 6.89 14.28
CA TYR A 17 -9.80 7.24 13.60
C TYR A 17 -10.35 6.04 12.82
N ALA A 18 -9.55 5.42 11.94
CA ALA A 18 -9.97 4.25 11.18
C ALA A 18 -10.48 3.09 12.06
N ALA A 19 -9.79 2.82 13.18
CA ALA A 19 -10.16 1.75 14.10
C ALA A 19 -11.45 2.04 14.88
N THR A 20 -11.73 3.30 15.21
CA THR A 20 -12.86 3.69 16.08
C THR A 20 -14.09 4.13 15.30
N THR A 21 -13.94 4.73 14.11
CA THR A 21 -15.06 5.13 13.25
C THR A 21 -15.49 4.04 12.28
N GLY A 22 -14.89 2.85 12.32
CA GLY A 22 -15.30 1.67 11.56
C GLY A 22 -16.73 1.16 11.83
N HIS A 23 -17.51 1.86 12.64
CA HIS A 23 -18.92 1.57 12.87
C HIS A 23 -19.77 1.79 11.61
N ARG A 24 -20.02 0.70 10.86
CA ARG A 24 -21.38 0.24 10.42
C ARG A 24 -21.41 -0.93 9.44
N VAL A 25 -20.28 -1.42 8.93
CA VAL A 25 -20.24 -2.59 8.03
C VAL A 25 -19.16 -3.58 8.46
N ALA A 26 -19.14 -3.97 9.74
CA ALA A 26 -18.55 -5.24 10.13
C ALA A 26 -19.53 -6.36 9.72
N ARG A 27 -19.72 -6.55 8.42
CA ARG A 27 -20.30 -7.80 7.91
C ARG A 27 -19.25 -8.90 8.02
N ALA A 28 -19.73 -10.13 8.17
CA ALA A 28 -18.95 -11.31 8.46
C ALA A 28 -17.65 -11.40 7.65
N VAL A 29 -16.62 -11.99 8.26
CA VAL A 29 -15.41 -12.44 7.58
C VAL A 29 -15.80 -13.09 6.24
N GLY A 30 -15.24 -12.60 5.13
CA GLY A 30 -15.43 -13.20 3.80
C GLY A 30 -16.00 -12.27 2.71
N GLU A 31 -16.56 -11.10 3.06
CA GLU A 31 -16.93 -10.09 2.06
C GLU A 31 -15.80 -9.06 1.84
N TRP A 32 -15.57 -8.67 0.59
CA TRP A 32 -14.56 -7.68 0.23
C TRP A 32 -15.14 -6.26 0.24
N TYR A 33 -14.49 -5.35 0.97
CA TYR A 33 -14.76 -3.91 0.94
C TYR A 33 -13.42 -3.15 0.96
N TYR A 34 -13.21 -2.28 -0.03
CA TYR A 34 -12.04 -1.40 -0.03
C TYR A 34 -12.17 -0.33 1.06
N ALA A 35 -11.15 -0.20 1.91
CA ALA A 35 -11.08 0.85 2.92
C ALA A 35 -9.63 1.32 3.09
N THR A 36 -9.36 2.60 2.79
CA THR A 36 -8.05 3.24 3.01
C THR A 36 -7.61 3.11 4.47
N GLY A 37 -8.55 3.14 5.41
CA GLY A 37 -8.31 2.98 6.84
C GLY A 37 -7.54 1.70 7.22
N ASN A 38 -7.69 0.63 6.45
CA ASN A 38 -6.94 -0.61 6.69
C ASN A 38 -5.43 -0.39 6.55
N TYR A 39 -4.99 0.46 5.62
CA TYR A 39 -3.58 0.80 5.43
C TYR A 39 -3.04 1.70 6.53
N HIS A 40 -3.87 2.56 7.11
CA HIS A 40 -3.48 3.38 8.27
C HIS A 40 -3.29 2.50 9.51
N ILE A 41 -4.20 1.54 9.74
CA ILE A 41 -4.04 0.55 10.80
C ILE A 41 -2.76 -0.26 10.61
N LEU A 42 -2.51 -0.82 9.41
CA LEU A 42 -1.26 -1.55 9.11
C LEU A 42 -0.01 -0.69 9.33
N SER A 43 -0.06 0.60 8.97
CA SER A 43 1.05 1.53 9.18
C SER A 43 1.32 1.75 10.66
N ARG A 44 0.27 1.83 11.49
CA ARG A 44 0.41 1.89 12.96
C ARG A 44 0.95 0.60 13.54
N GLU A 45 0.49 -0.56 13.09
CA GLU A 45 0.99 -1.85 13.59
C GLU A 45 2.46 -2.06 13.24
N LEU A 46 2.89 -1.68 12.02
CA LEU A 46 4.31 -1.65 11.66
C LEU A 46 5.10 -0.72 12.57
N ARG A 47 4.56 0.48 12.87
CA ARG A 47 5.19 1.41 13.81
C ARG A 47 5.35 0.79 15.18
N ILE A 48 4.31 0.16 15.71
CA ILE A 48 4.35 -0.51 17.02
C ILE A 48 5.37 -1.64 17.03
N SER A 49 5.54 -2.39 15.94
CA SER A 49 6.54 -3.47 15.88
C SER A 49 8.00 -2.99 15.91
N ILE A 50 8.26 -1.73 15.52
CA ILE A 50 9.61 -1.14 15.49
C ILE A 50 9.85 -0.25 16.72
N VAL A 51 8.89 0.62 17.04
CA VAL A 51 8.98 1.65 18.08
C VAL A 51 8.51 1.15 19.44
N GLY A 52 7.71 0.08 19.47
CA GLY A 52 6.98 -0.36 20.66
C GLY A 52 5.62 0.34 20.83
N PRO A 53 4.84 -0.05 21.86
CA PRO A 53 3.45 0.40 22.03
C PRO A 53 3.30 1.87 22.48
N HIS A 54 4.40 2.57 22.73
CA HIS A 54 4.36 3.92 23.28
C HIS A 54 3.94 4.96 22.20
N LEU A 55 2.72 5.50 22.35
CA LEU A 55 2.09 6.40 21.38
C LEU A 55 2.62 7.85 21.39
N ASN A 56 3.51 8.19 22.33
CA ASN A 56 4.06 9.54 22.50
C ASN A 56 5.59 9.58 22.34
N THR A 57 6.18 8.59 21.67
CA THR A 57 7.61 8.61 21.35
C THR A 57 7.92 9.84 20.49
N ALA A 58 8.92 10.63 20.89
CA ALA A 58 9.31 11.83 20.17
C ALA A 58 9.66 11.51 18.71
N SER A 59 9.33 12.42 17.78
CA SER A 59 9.62 12.25 16.34
C SER A 59 11.09 12.03 16.04
N GLU A 60 11.98 12.56 16.89
CA GLU A 60 13.43 12.45 16.78
C GLU A 60 14.01 11.19 17.43
N HIS A 61 13.19 10.38 18.10
CA HIS A 61 13.64 9.15 18.73
C HIS A 61 14.18 8.17 17.67
N PRO A 62 15.32 7.48 17.89
CA PRO A 62 15.94 6.62 16.88
C PRO A 62 15.00 5.57 16.28
N ALA A 63 14.19 4.90 17.10
CA ALA A 63 13.22 3.92 16.59
C ALA A 63 12.11 4.54 15.73
N GLN A 64 11.72 5.79 16.02
CA GLN A 64 10.74 6.51 15.22
C GLN A 64 11.33 6.92 13.87
N LEU A 65 12.63 7.28 13.84
CA LEU A 65 13.38 7.51 12.61
C LEU A 65 13.56 6.22 11.80
N GLU A 66 13.80 5.08 12.47
CA GLU A 66 13.87 3.77 11.82
C GLU A 66 12.54 3.40 11.15
N TYR A 67 11.41 3.53 11.85
CA TYR A 67 10.09 3.33 11.23
C TYR A 67 9.86 4.28 10.05
N ALA A 68 10.22 5.55 10.25
CA ALA A 68 10.10 6.61 9.27
C ALA A 68 10.92 6.36 8.00
N ASP A 69 12.05 5.66 8.10
CA ASP A 69 12.92 5.33 6.97
C ASP A 69 12.69 3.91 6.44
N TYR A 70 12.03 3.05 7.21
CA TYR A 70 11.81 1.63 6.90
C TYR A 70 11.44 1.33 5.44
N PRO A 71 10.41 1.95 4.82
CA PRO A 71 10.05 1.64 3.43
C PRO A 71 11.10 2.12 2.42
N TRP A 72 11.82 3.20 2.72
CA TRP A 72 12.93 3.70 1.90
C TRP A 72 14.11 2.74 1.99
N ALA A 73 14.50 2.33 3.19
CA ALA A 73 15.60 1.38 3.39
C ALA A 73 15.30 -0.03 2.86
N ARG A 74 14.06 -0.50 3.00
CA ARG A 74 13.71 -1.92 2.75
C ARG A 74 13.11 -2.19 1.39
N VAL A 75 12.47 -1.20 0.76
CA VAL A 75 11.76 -1.39 -0.51
C VAL A 75 12.27 -0.43 -1.57
N PHE A 76 12.11 0.87 -1.37
CA PHE A 76 12.38 1.85 -2.43
C PHE A 76 13.87 1.93 -2.76
N GLY A 77 14.74 1.97 -1.76
CA GLY A 77 16.19 1.94 -1.93
C GLY A 77 16.67 0.65 -2.61
N ALA A 78 16.09 -0.50 -2.27
CA ALA A 78 16.44 -1.79 -2.89
C ALA A 78 16.16 -1.82 -4.40
N ILE A 79 15.11 -1.13 -4.84
CA ILE A 79 14.79 -1.00 -6.27
C ILE A 79 15.37 0.26 -6.92
N GLY A 80 16.18 1.03 -6.18
CA GLY A 80 16.75 2.30 -6.63
C GLY A 80 15.72 3.39 -6.89
N ALA A 81 14.54 3.34 -6.27
CA ALA A 81 13.52 4.37 -6.33
C ALA A 81 13.77 5.44 -5.26
N GLU A 82 14.13 6.66 -5.69
CA GLU A 82 14.67 7.70 -4.81
C GLU A 82 13.72 8.87 -4.59
N SER A 83 12.67 9.00 -5.42
CA SER A 83 11.76 10.15 -5.41
C SER A 83 10.48 9.94 -4.59
N PHE A 84 10.34 8.80 -3.91
CA PHE A 84 9.17 8.54 -3.07
C PHE A 84 9.12 9.47 -1.87
N VAL A 85 7.98 10.12 -1.66
CA VAL A 85 7.64 10.93 -0.49
C VAL A 85 6.26 10.52 0.00
N CYS A 86 6.12 10.22 1.29
CA CYS A 86 4.84 9.86 1.90
C CYS A 86 4.55 10.73 3.13
N GLU A 87 3.31 11.23 3.24
CA GLU A 87 2.88 11.99 4.42
C GLU A 87 2.76 11.12 5.66
N ARG A 88 2.76 11.80 6.80
CA ARG A 88 2.53 11.20 8.11
C ARG A 88 1.41 11.93 8.83
N ASP A 89 0.68 11.19 9.65
CA ASP A 89 -0.27 11.79 10.58
C ASP A 89 0.44 12.43 11.78
N ALA A 90 -0.32 13.02 12.70
CA ALA A 90 0.24 13.73 13.85
C ALA A 90 0.91 12.79 14.88
N ARG A 91 0.73 11.47 14.74
CA ARG A 91 1.41 10.44 15.54
C ARG A 91 2.63 9.85 14.83
N GLY A 92 2.94 10.36 13.64
CA GLY A 92 4.06 9.92 12.84
C GLY A 92 3.79 8.62 12.08
N ASN A 93 2.54 8.12 12.01
CA ASN A 93 2.21 6.97 11.18
C ASN A 93 2.24 7.39 9.70
N LEU A 94 2.82 6.56 8.84
CA LEU A 94 2.81 6.77 7.39
C LEU A 94 1.39 6.64 6.81
N LEU A 95 1.04 7.50 5.87
CA LEU A 95 -0.28 7.53 5.22
C LEU A 95 -0.30 6.76 3.88
N PHE A 96 0.25 5.53 3.87
CA PHE A 96 0.49 4.72 2.67
C PHE A 96 -0.70 4.44 1.75
N GLY A 97 -1.93 4.54 2.27
CA GLY A 97 -3.14 4.27 1.48
C GLY A 97 -3.57 5.42 0.55
N THR A 98 -2.98 6.61 0.64
CA THR A 98 -3.46 7.78 -0.12
C THR A 98 -2.45 8.90 -0.35
N SER A 99 -1.49 9.11 0.54
CA SER A 99 -0.64 10.32 0.54
C SER A 99 0.82 10.00 0.25
N CYS A 100 1.09 9.32 -0.86
CA CYS A 100 2.44 9.05 -1.35
C CYS A 100 2.60 9.49 -2.80
N TRP A 101 3.72 10.12 -3.11
CA TRP A 101 4.06 10.60 -4.44
C TRP A 101 5.47 10.17 -4.82
N ALA A 102 5.69 10.01 -6.12
CA ALA A 102 7.00 9.75 -6.70
C ALA A 102 6.96 10.14 -8.18
N THR A 103 8.12 10.16 -8.82
CA THR A 103 8.20 10.26 -10.28
C THR A 103 7.60 9.03 -10.94
N GLN A 104 7.19 9.17 -12.21
CA GLN A 104 6.70 8.05 -13.01
C GLN A 104 7.71 6.89 -13.08
N ARG A 105 9.00 7.22 -13.21
CA ARG A 105 10.08 6.25 -13.27
C ARG A 105 10.14 5.38 -12.01
N ASP A 106 9.95 5.98 -10.85
CA ASP A 106 10.06 5.26 -9.58
C ASP A 106 8.83 4.42 -9.27
N TRP A 107 7.64 4.88 -9.68
CA TRP A 107 6.45 4.02 -9.72
C TRP A 107 6.62 2.83 -10.66
N LEU A 108 7.24 3.03 -11.83
CA LEU A 108 7.52 1.93 -12.76
C LEU A 108 8.51 0.92 -12.17
N LYS A 109 9.52 1.35 -11.40
CA LYS A 109 10.42 0.42 -10.69
C LYS A 109 9.66 -0.50 -9.73
N LEU A 110 8.64 0.00 -9.03
CA LEU A 110 7.78 -0.83 -8.19
C LEU A 110 7.00 -1.87 -9.02
N GLY A 111 6.51 -1.48 -10.20
CA GLY A 111 5.88 -2.42 -11.12
C GLY A 111 6.84 -3.48 -11.64
N VAL A 112 8.08 -3.10 -11.99
CA VAL A 112 9.14 -4.01 -12.43
C VAL A 112 9.52 -4.99 -11.32
N LEU A 113 9.57 -4.54 -10.06
CA LEU A 113 9.78 -5.41 -8.91
C LEU A 113 8.72 -6.53 -8.85
N MET A 114 7.45 -6.16 -9.03
CA MET A 114 6.36 -7.14 -9.01
C MET A 114 6.37 -8.05 -10.25
N LEU A 115 6.72 -7.51 -11.42
CA LEU A 115 6.95 -8.29 -12.65
C LEU A 115 8.03 -9.36 -12.42
N GLY A 116 9.14 -8.95 -11.79
CA GLY A 116 10.25 -9.81 -11.35
C GLY A 116 9.95 -10.65 -10.10
N ARG A 117 8.68 -10.87 -9.76
CA ARG A 117 8.27 -11.75 -8.64
C ARG A 117 8.88 -11.34 -7.30
N GLY A 118 9.02 -10.04 -7.07
CA GLY A 118 9.55 -9.48 -5.83
C GLY A 118 11.08 -9.51 -5.72
N ILE A 119 11.79 -9.92 -6.77
CA ILE A 119 13.25 -9.92 -6.83
C ILE A 119 13.71 -8.55 -7.33
N GLY A 120 14.53 -7.87 -6.53
CA GLY A 120 15.10 -6.57 -6.85
C GLY A 120 16.17 -6.66 -7.94
N PRO A 121 16.61 -5.51 -8.48
CA PRO A 121 17.61 -5.46 -9.54
C PRO A 121 18.98 -6.04 -9.12
N GLY A 122 19.29 -6.09 -7.83
CA GLY A 122 20.49 -6.73 -7.29
C GLY A 122 20.37 -8.25 -7.07
N GLY A 123 19.20 -8.83 -7.34
CA GLY A 123 18.91 -10.26 -7.14
C GLY A 123 18.40 -10.61 -5.73
N GLU A 124 18.29 -9.65 -4.83
CA GLU A 124 17.72 -9.83 -3.50
C GLU A 124 16.19 -9.97 -3.54
N GLN A 125 15.64 -10.77 -2.62
CA GLN A 125 14.19 -10.90 -2.47
C GLN A 125 13.65 -9.74 -1.62
N VAL A 126 13.06 -8.73 -2.27
CA VAL A 126 12.50 -7.53 -1.62
C VAL A 126 11.09 -7.80 -1.09
N VAL A 127 10.22 -8.40 -1.93
CA VAL A 127 8.88 -8.81 -1.51
C VAL A 127 8.91 -10.29 -1.12
N PRO A 128 8.35 -10.71 0.03
CA PRO A 128 8.42 -12.10 0.45
C PRO A 128 7.85 -13.08 -0.59
N PRO A 129 8.49 -14.25 -0.85
CA PRO A 129 8.06 -15.18 -1.89
C PRO A 129 6.63 -15.71 -1.67
N TRP A 130 6.21 -15.87 -0.41
CA TRP A 130 4.84 -16.29 -0.08
C TRP A 130 3.80 -15.26 -0.51
N ALA A 131 4.09 -13.96 -0.35
CA ALA A 131 3.17 -12.90 -0.73
C ALA A 131 3.03 -12.81 -2.26
N VAL A 132 4.14 -13.02 -2.97
CA VAL A 132 4.17 -13.12 -4.43
C VAL A 132 3.40 -14.35 -4.90
N ALA A 133 3.60 -15.50 -4.25
CA ALA A 133 2.85 -16.72 -4.57
C ALA A 133 1.34 -16.54 -4.37
N ASP A 134 0.91 -15.86 -3.31
CA ASP A 134 -0.51 -15.55 -3.10
C ASP A 134 -1.05 -14.59 -4.18
N LEU A 135 -0.28 -13.56 -4.53
CA LEU A 135 -0.67 -12.56 -5.52
C LEU A 135 -0.80 -13.14 -6.92
N PHE A 136 0.04 -14.09 -7.30
CA PHE A 136 0.07 -14.62 -8.67
C PHE A 136 -0.49 -16.03 -8.79
N GLY A 137 -0.68 -16.74 -7.70
CA GLY A 137 -1.30 -18.05 -7.68
C GLY A 137 -2.82 -17.99 -7.59
N ASP A 138 -3.40 -19.17 -7.43
CA ASP A 138 -4.78 -19.29 -6.99
C ASP A 138 -4.83 -19.12 -5.48
N ALA A 139 -5.16 -17.90 -5.04
CA ALA A 139 -5.18 -17.53 -3.63
C ALA A 139 -6.03 -18.52 -2.82
N LYS A 140 -5.38 -19.48 -2.16
CA LYS A 140 -6.05 -20.52 -1.39
C LYS A 140 -6.70 -19.86 -0.17
N GLY A 141 -8.03 -19.89 -0.11
CA GLY A 141 -8.79 -19.42 1.05
C GLY A 141 -9.46 -18.06 0.90
N TYR A 142 -9.18 -17.31 -0.17
CA TYR A 142 -10.01 -16.19 -0.58
C TYR A 142 -10.89 -16.71 -1.72
N GLY A 143 -12.20 -16.83 -1.52
CA GLY A 143 -13.12 -17.53 -2.44
C GLY A 143 -13.02 -17.09 -3.92
N GLU A 144 -13.75 -17.75 -4.81
CA GLU A 144 -13.65 -17.59 -6.28
C GLU A 144 -13.69 -16.12 -6.77
N ASN A 145 -14.27 -15.20 -5.99
CA ASN A 145 -14.36 -13.77 -6.29
C ASN A 145 -13.25 -12.90 -5.67
N SER A 146 -12.17 -13.49 -5.13
CA SER A 146 -11.07 -12.74 -4.55
C SER A 146 -10.23 -12.06 -5.61
N HIS A 147 -10.47 -10.77 -5.78
CA HIS A 147 -9.82 -9.94 -6.78
C HIS A 147 -8.94 -8.85 -6.16
N TYR A 148 -8.65 -8.92 -4.86
CA TYR A 148 -7.85 -7.92 -4.16
C TYR A 148 -7.04 -8.54 -3.02
N ILE A 149 -5.72 -8.43 -3.10
CA ILE A 149 -4.77 -9.09 -2.19
C ILE A 149 -3.62 -8.13 -1.93
N TYR A 150 -3.24 -7.93 -0.66
CA TYR A 150 -2.07 -7.13 -0.23
C TYR A 150 -1.90 -5.76 -0.90
N GLY A 151 -3.00 -5.06 -1.25
CA GLY A 151 -2.94 -3.75 -1.91
C GLY A 151 -2.97 -3.77 -3.44
N TRP A 152 -3.08 -4.95 -4.04
CA TRP A 152 -3.16 -5.15 -5.49
C TRP A 152 -4.50 -5.73 -5.90
N TYR A 153 -5.09 -5.18 -6.95
CA TYR A 153 -6.19 -5.78 -7.68
C TYR A 153 -5.68 -6.90 -8.58
N ARG A 154 -6.43 -8.00 -8.66
CA ARG A 154 -6.34 -9.04 -9.68
C ARG A 154 -7.36 -8.74 -10.78
N LEU A 155 -6.92 -8.02 -11.81
CA LEU A 155 -7.82 -7.60 -12.90
C LEU A 155 -8.33 -8.80 -13.70
N ASP A 156 -7.54 -9.87 -13.79
CA ASP A 156 -7.96 -11.15 -14.38
C ASP A 156 -9.23 -11.71 -13.72
N ARG A 157 -9.33 -11.55 -12.39
CA ARG A 157 -10.48 -12.00 -11.62
C ARG A 157 -11.61 -10.98 -11.56
N LEU A 158 -11.26 -9.70 -11.34
CA LEU A 158 -12.25 -8.61 -11.23
C LEU A 158 -13.05 -8.45 -12.53
N LEU A 159 -12.38 -8.52 -13.68
CA LEU A 159 -13.01 -8.32 -14.97
C LEU A 159 -13.64 -9.61 -15.52
N ASN A 160 -13.28 -10.77 -14.96
CA ASN A 160 -13.68 -12.10 -15.42
C ASN A 160 -13.52 -12.24 -16.95
N TRP A 161 -12.43 -11.69 -17.47
CA TRP A 161 -12.07 -11.80 -18.88
C TRP A 161 -11.23 -13.06 -19.08
N ASN A 162 -11.35 -13.68 -20.24
CA ASN A 162 -10.53 -14.83 -20.62
C ASN A 162 -9.09 -14.37 -20.93
N LEU A 163 -8.36 -14.00 -19.88
CA LEU A 163 -6.99 -13.49 -19.91
C LEU A 163 -5.99 -14.63 -19.74
N CYS A 164 -4.81 -14.48 -20.32
CA CYS A 164 -3.77 -15.52 -20.33
C CYS A 164 -3.06 -15.75 -18.98
N GLY A 165 -3.37 -14.96 -17.95
CA GLY A 165 -2.76 -15.09 -16.63
C GLY A 165 -3.11 -13.94 -15.68
N PRO A 166 -2.52 -13.95 -14.47
CA PRO A 166 -2.74 -12.91 -13.47
C PRO A 166 -2.34 -11.52 -13.97
N ILE A 167 -3.19 -10.51 -13.74
CA ILE A 167 -2.86 -9.11 -14.00
C ILE A 167 -2.98 -8.34 -12.70
N LEU A 168 -1.86 -7.79 -12.22
CA LEU A 168 -1.87 -6.99 -11.00
C LEU A 168 -2.11 -5.52 -11.32
N ALA A 169 -2.91 -4.83 -10.51
CA ALA A 169 -3.05 -3.39 -10.59
C ALA A 169 -3.11 -2.73 -9.22
N ALA A 170 -2.32 -1.66 -9.03
CA ALA A 170 -2.55 -0.69 -7.96
C ALA A 170 -3.34 0.48 -8.57
N ILE A 171 -4.54 0.73 -8.06
CA ILE A 171 -5.47 1.72 -8.61
C ILE A 171 -5.68 2.82 -7.59
N GLY A 172 -5.38 4.05 -8.00
CA GLY A 172 -5.61 5.26 -7.22
C GLY A 172 -6.76 6.10 -7.77
N ILE A 173 -7.24 7.02 -6.94
CA ILE A 173 -8.24 8.03 -7.32
C ILE A 173 -7.73 8.90 -8.48
N GLY A 174 -8.63 9.53 -9.24
CA GLY A 174 -8.25 10.49 -10.28
C GLY A 174 -7.68 9.87 -11.58
N GLY A 175 -7.74 8.55 -11.73
CA GLY A 175 -7.24 7.85 -12.92
C GLY A 175 -5.76 7.50 -12.86
N ASN A 176 -5.24 7.29 -11.64
CA ASN A 176 -3.90 6.79 -11.40
C ASN A 176 -3.92 5.26 -11.40
N TYR A 177 -3.06 4.61 -12.19
CA TYR A 177 -2.95 3.15 -12.19
C TYR A 177 -1.55 2.69 -12.55
N LEU A 178 -1.04 1.75 -11.76
CA LEU A 178 0.15 0.95 -12.05
C LEU A 178 -0.33 -0.48 -12.32
N VAL A 179 -0.09 -0.98 -13.53
CA VAL A 179 -0.55 -2.29 -13.99
C VAL A 179 0.66 -3.14 -14.38
N VAL A 180 0.67 -4.39 -13.95
CA VAL A 180 1.70 -5.38 -14.24
C VAL A 180 1.07 -6.53 -14.99
N VAL A 181 1.60 -6.82 -16.18
CA VAL A 181 1.09 -7.87 -17.08
C VAL A 181 2.24 -8.86 -17.38
N PRO A 182 2.42 -9.89 -16.54
CA PRO A 182 3.57 -10.79 -16.63
C PRO A 182 3.68 -11.56 -17.95
N GLU A 183 2.55 -12.04 -18.48
CA GLU A 183 2.51 -12.81 -19.73
C GLU A 183 2.99 -12.01 -20.96
N GLN A 184 3.07 -10.69 -20.84
CA GLN A 184 3.54 -9.79 -21.89
C GLN A 184 4.87 -9.11 -21.52
N ASP A 185 5.42 -9.38 -20.34
CA ASP A 185 6.61 -8.70 -19.82
C ASP A 185 6.46 -7.16 -19.80
N VAL A 186 5.26 -6.69 -19.42
CA VAL A 186 4.89 -5.26 -19.49
C VAL A 186 4.49 -4.71 -18.12
N VAL A 187 4.96 -3.49 -17.85
CA VAL A 187 4.46 -2.62 -16.78
C VAL A 187 3.91 -1.35 -17.41
N LEU A 188 2.68 -0.98 -17.06
CA LEU A 188 2.03 0.24 -17.50
C LEU A 188 1.80 1.15 -16.30
N LEU A 189 2.15 2.43 -16.44
CA LEU A 189 1.81 3.45 -15.47
C LEU A 189 1.03 4.57 -16.17
N ARG A 190 -0.10 4.97 -15.57
CA ARG A 190 -0.69 6.28 -15.79
C ARG A 190 -0.72 7.02 -14.48
N MET A 191 -0.18 8.24 -14.52
CA MET A 191 -0.40 9.23 -13.48
C MET A 191 -1.28 10.34 -14.04
N SER A 192 -2.25 10.77 -13.25
CA SER A 192 -3.20 11.81 -13.63
C SER A 192 -3.48 12.72 -12.45
N TRP A 193 -3.61 14.00 -12.74
CA TRP A 193 -4.09 15.02 -11.80
C TRP A 193 -5.49 15.40 -12.26
N LYS A 194 -6.46 15.37 -11.33
CA LYS A 194 -7.81 15.86 -11.55
C LYS A 194 -8.15 16.84 -10.45
#